data_AF-A0A2S6N831-F1
#
_entry.id   AF-A0A2S6N831-F1
#
_cell.length_a   1.000
_cell.length_b   1.000
_cell.length_c   1.000
_cell.angle_alpha   90.00
_cell.angle_beta   90.00
_cell.angle_gamma   90.00
#
_symmetry.space_group_name_H-M   'P 1'
#
loop_
_entity.id
_entity.type
_entity.pdbx_description
1 polymer ?
#
loop_
_entity_poly.entity_id
_entity_poly.type
_entity_poly.pdbx_seq_one_letter_code
_entity_poly.pdbx_strand_id
1 'polypeptide(L)'
;MDKEALEHLKILHTSEIDARDGYEAANEHAEDDKLIPVFTDMIGLHELNAQEIAAVLTGFGEKASPDGSFMGAVHRAIVNVRALFQGLDDGVPPGLIEEERRNVEKFNAALKIATFPIPIEALLTAQRDRLQQKIAELETRVSASLHA
;
A
#
# COMPACT_ATOMS: atom_id res chain seq x y z
N MET A 1 -22.40 4.78 8.27
CA MET A 1 -21.15 4.14 8.70
C MET A 1 -20.77 4.77 10.03
N ASP A 2 -20.32 3.97 11.00
CA ASP A 2 -19.91 4.53 12.29
C ASP A 2 -18.52 5.20 12.19
N LYS A 3 -18.15 5.90 13.27
CA LYS A 3 -16.90 6.64 13.34
C LYS A 3 -15.68 5.71 13.28
N GLU A 4 -15.77 4.52 13.85
CA GLU A 4 -14.65 3.58 13.90
C GLU A 4 -14.31 3.04 12.51
N ALA A 5 -15.32 2.68 11.71
CA ALA A 5 -15.15 2.31 10.31
C ALA A 5 -14.59 3.45 9.46
N LEU A 6 -15.05 4.70 9.67
CA LEU A 6 -14.50 5.87 8.98
C LEU A 6 -13.01 6.08 9.30
N GLU A 7 -12.61 5.99 10.57
CA GLU A 7 -11.22 6.16 10.96
C GLU A 7 -10.32 5.05 10.37
N HIS A 8 -10.78 3.79 10.34
CA HIS A 8 -10.03 2.72 9.70
C HIS A 8 -9.87 2.93 8.18
N LEU A 9 -10.90 3.44 7.49
CA LEU A 9 -10.77 3.78 6.06
C LEU A 9 -9.75 4.90 5.83
N LYS A 10 -9.69 5.92 6.70
CA LYS A 10 -8.68 6.99 6.61
C LYS A 10 -7.26 6.47 6.80
N ILE A 11 -7.08 5.54 7.75
CA ILE A 11 -5.79 4.87 8.02
C ILE A 11 -5.36 4.02 6.80
N LEU A 12 -6.28 3.21 6.25
CA LEU A 12 -6.00 2.40 5.06
C LEU A 12 -5.65 3.28 3.87
N HIS A 13 -6.48 4.28 3.56
CA HIS A 13 -6.23 5.24 2.50
C HIS A 13 -4.85 5.90 2.60
N THR A 14 -4.50 6.38 3.80
CA THR A 14 -3.19 7.02 4.03
C THR A 14 -2.06 6.02 3.85
N SER A 15 -2.24 4.77 4.29
CA SER A 15 -1.24 3.71 4.10
C SER A 15 -1.01 3.37 2.62
N GLU A 16 -2.07 3.36 1.80
CA GLU A 16 -1.94 3.14 0.36
C GLU A 16 -1.20 4.32 -0.32
N ILE A 17 -1.48 5.57 0.09
CA ILE A 17 -0.71 6.73 -0.40
C ILE A 17 0.76 6.64 0.01
N ASP A 18 1.05 6.36 1.28
CA ASP A 18 2.41 6.25 1.78
C ASP A 18 3.20 5.16 1.04
N ALA A 19 2.56 4.01 0.76
CA ALA A 19 3.16 2.93 0.01
C ALA A 19 3.45 3.34 -1.44
N ARG A 20 2.48 3.94 -2.14
CA ARG A 20 2.64 4.48 -3.50
C ARG A 20 3.83 5.44 -3.57
N ASP A 21 3.86 6.46 -2.71
CA ASP A 21 4.91 7.46 -2.67
C ASP A 21 6.28 6.83 -2.37
N GLY A 22 6.29 5.80 -1.52
CA GLY A 22 7.47 4.99 -1.24
C GLY A 22 8.03 4.30 -2.49
N TYR A 23 7.16 3.68 -3.30
CA TYR A 23 7.55 3.04 -4.55
C TYR A 23 7.92 4.03 -5.65
N GLU A 24 7.24 5.18 -5.74
CA GLU A 24 7.61 6.25 -6.68
C GLU A 24 9.04 6.74 -6.41
N ALA A 25 9.35 7.03 -5.14
CA ALA A 25 10.69 7.43 -4.73
C ALA A 25 11.74 6.33 -4.94
N ALA A 26 11.37 5.05 -4.84
CA ALA A 26 12.27 3.92 -5.16
C ALA A 26 12.51 3.82 -6.67
N ASN A 27 11.47 3.99 -7.48
CA ASN A 27 11.53 3.89 -8.94
C ASN A 27 12.34 5.04 -9.56
N GLU A 28 12.29 6.25 -9.00
CA GLU A 28 13.13 7.39 -9.42
C GLU A 28 14.64 7.15 -9.26
N HIS A 29 15.03 6.17 -8.45
CA HIS A 29 16.42 5.84 -8.14
C HIS A 29 16.80 4.41 -8.52
N ALA A 30 15.90 3.66 -9.16
CA ALA A 30 16.16 2.30 -9.57
C ALA A 30 17.14 2.29 -10.75
N GLU A 31 18.32 1.69 -10.54
CA GLU A 31 19.30 1.45 -11.61
C GLU A 31 19.12 0.06 -12.26
N ASP A 32 18.42 -0.87 -11.59
CA ASP A 32 18.11 -2.20 -12.10
C ASP A 32 16.80 -2.21 -12.90
N ASP A 33 16.91 -2.39 -14.22
CA ASP A 33 15.79 -2.52 -15.15
C ASP A 33 14.80 -3.65 -14.77
N LYS A 34 15.21 -4.63 -13.96
CA LYS A 34 14.32 -5.71 -13.49
C LYS A 34 13.41 -5.27 -12.35
N LEU A 35 13.77 -4.23 -11.59
CA LEU A 35 12.98 -3.71 -10.47
C LEU A 35 11.98 -2.64 -10.89
N ILE A 36 12.26 -1.89 -11.95
CA ILE A 36 11.36 -0.87 -12.48
C ILE A 36 9.93 -1.41 -12.74
N PRO A 37 9.74 -2.59 -13.39
CA PRO A 37 8.40 -3.16 -13.57
C PRO A 37 7.73 -3.54 -12.24
N VAL A 38 8.49 -4.00 -11.25
CA VAL A 38 7.97 -4.32 -9.92
C VAL A 38 7.44 -3.07 -9.24
N PHE A 39 8.23 -1.99 -9.20
CA PHE A 39 7.81 -0.75 -8.58
C PHE A 39 6.62 -0.13 -9.32
N THR A 40 6.63 -0.14 -10.66
CA THR A 40 5.51 0.35 -11.46
C THR A 40 4.21 -0.39 -11.15
N ASP A 41 4.26 -1.72 -11.03
CA ASP A 41 3.09 -2.53 -10.65
C ASP A 41 2.58 -2.16 -9.25
N MET A 42 3.49 -1.97 -8.28
CA MET A 42 3.12 -1.63 -6.90
C MET A 42 2.53 -0.21 -6.79
N ILE A 43 3.10 0.77 -7.50
CA ILE A 43 2.56 2.13 -7.60
C ILE A 43 1.11 2.07 -8.10
N GLY A 44 0.86 1.35 -9.20
CA GLY A 44 -0.48 1.22 -9.77
C GLY A 44 -1.47 0.52 -8.85
N LEU A 45 -1.04 -0.52 -8.12
CA LEU A 45 -1.87 -1.23 -7.16
C LEU A 45 -2.30 -0.31 -6.00
N HIS A 46 -1.35 0.37 -5.37
CA HIS A 46 -1.64 1.25 -4.23
C HIS A 46 -2.44 2.49 -4.65
N GLU A 47 -2.16 3.08 -5.81
CA GLU A 47 -2.95 4.18 -6.36
C GLU A 47 -4.42 3.76 -6.56
N LEU A 48 -4.65 2.59 -7.16
CA LEU A 48 -6.00 2.07 -7.37
C LEU A 48 -6.75 1.87 -6.04
N ASN A 49 -6.09 1.26 -5.06
CA ASN A 49 -6.68 1.03 -3.74
C ASN A 49 -7.02 2.35 -3.04
N ALA A 50 -6.10 3.33 -3.08
CA ALA A 50 -6.28 4.65 -2.51
C ALA A 50 -7.49 5.36 -3.14
N GLN A 51 -7.60 5.37 -4.47
CA GLN A 51 -8.72 6.00 -5.18
C GLN A 51 -10.07 5.36 -4.82
N GLU A 52 -10.13 4.03 -4.76
CA GLU A 52 -11.33 3.30 -4.37
C GLU A 52 -11.78 3.66 -2.94
N ILE A 53 -10.84 3.74 -1.97
CA ILE A 53 -11.16 4.14 -0.60
C ILE A 53 -11.54 5.63 -0.54
N ALA A 54 -10.87 6.49 -1.30
CA ALA A 54 -11.17 7.93 -1.37
C ALA A 54 -12.60 8.18 -1.85
N ALA A 55 -13.07 7.40 -2.84
CA ALA A 55 -14.43 7.47 -3.34
C ALA A 55 -15.45 7.10 -2.24
N VAL A 56 -15.16 6.08 -1.43
CA VAL A 56 -15.98 5.72 -0.26
C VAL A 56 -16.00 6.87 0.74
N LEU A 57 -14.83 7.35 1.18
CA LEU A 57 -14.71 8.42 2.18
C LEU A 57 -15.46 9.70 1.74
N THR A 58 -15.27 10.11 0.49
CA THR A 58 -15.97 11.28 -0.10
C THR A 58 -17.48 11.06 -0.16
N GLY A 59 -17.94 9.84 -0.48
CA GLY A 59 -19.35 9.47 -0.46
C GLY A 59 -20.01 9.58 0.92
N PHE A 60 -19.23 9.50 2.00
CA PHE A 60 -19.67 9.75 3.38
C PHE A 60 -19.42 11.17 3.87
N GLY A 61 -18.98 12.09 2.99
CA GLY A 61 -18.81 13.51 3.30
C GLY A 61 -17.47 13.88 3.95
N GLU A 62 -16.53 12.93 4.04
CA GLU A 62 -15.15 13.22 4.44
C GLU A 62 -14.45 14.07 3.37
N LYS A 63 -13.47 14.87 3.79
CA LYS A 63 -12.73 15.75 2.88
C LYS A 63 -11.24 15.48 3.01
N ALA A 64 -10.58 15.30 1.88
CA ALA A 64 -9.15 15.17 1.82
C ALA A 64 -8.45 16.52 2.13
N SER A 65 -7.27 16.45 2.74
CA SER A 65 -6.29 17.53 2.80
C SER A 65 -5.64 17.78 1.43
N PRO A 66 -4.88 18.88 1.26
CA PRO A 66 -4.26 19.22 -0.02
C PRO A 66 -3.29 18.15 -0.58
N ASP A 67 -2.73 17.32 0.29
CA ASP A 67 -1.87 16.17 -0.07
C ASP A 67 -2.67 14.90 -0.44
N GLY A 68 -4.00 14.98 -0.43
CA GLY A 68 -4.89 13.87 -0.76
C GLY A 68 -5.27 12.99 0.43
N SER A 69 -4.59 13.09 1.59
CA SER A 69 -4.93 12.28 2.77
C SER A 69 -6.28 12.69 3.39
N PHE A 70 -6.94 11.77 4.10
CA PHE A 70 -8.13 12.10 4.91
C PHE A 70 -7.83 12.14 6.41
N MET A 71 -6.58 11.86 6.82
CA MET A 71 -6.11 12.09 8.18
C MET A 71 -5.66 13.55 8.34
N GLY A 72 -5.93 14.15 9.51
CA GLY A 72 -5.27 15.41 9.87
C GLY A 72 -3.78 15.18 10.05
N ALA A 73 -2.94 16.13 9.62
CA ALA A 73 -1.46 16.12 9.62
C ALA A 73 -0.80 14.92 10.34
N VAL A 74 -0.73 13.77 9.66
CA VAL A 74 0.17 12.68 10.01
C VAL A 74 1.17 12.50 8.86
N HIS A 75 2.42 12.41 9.27
CA HIS A 75 3.61 12.83 8.53
C HIS A 75 4.18 11.81 7.54
N ARG A 76 4.71 12.35 6.43
CA ARG A 76 6.01 12.06 5.77
C ARG A 76 6.53 10.62 5.93
N ALA A 77 6.09 9.73 5.05
CA ALA A 77 6.86 8.53 4.68
C ALA A 77 7.99 8.82 3.65
N ILE A 78 8.38 10.08 3.41
CA ILE A 78 9.50 10.38 2.49
C ILE A 78 10.88 10.25 3.14
N VAL A 79 10.99 10.10 4.47
CA VAL A 79 12.32 10.02 5.11
C VAL A 79 12.75 8.57 5.27
N ASN A 80 13.47 8.06 4.26
CA ASN A 80 14.30 6.84 4.20
C ASN A 80 13.88 5.67 3.29
N VAL A 81 13.09 5.90 2.25
CA VAL A 81 13.03 4.98 1.09
C VAL A 81 14.46 4.67 0.60
N ARG A 82 15.29 5.70 0.41
CA ARG A 82 16.72 5.52 0.05
C ARG A 82 17.53 4.65 1.02
N ALA A 83 17.20 4.58 2.31
CA ALA A 83 17.96 3.74 3.24
C ALA A 83 17.49 2.28 3.25
N LEU A 84 16.23 2.02 2.86
CA LEU A 84 15.73 0.66 2.62
C LEU A 84 16.29 0.04 1.33
N PHE A 85 16.65 0.89 0.35
CA PHE A 85 17.11 0.49 -0.98
C PHE A 85 18.60 0.76 -1.25
N GLN A 86 19.38 1.20 -0.25
CA GLN A 86 20.85 1.28 -0.35
C GLN A 86 21.45 -0.13 -0.20
N GLY A 87 22.08 -0.63 -1.27
CA GLY A 87 22.72 -1.96 -1.29
C GLY A 87 21.86 -3.06 -1.91
N LEU A 88 20.99 -2.72 -2.86
CA LEU A 88 20.30 -3.70 -3.70
C LEU A 88 21.30 -4.41 -4.63
N ASP A 89 21.96 -5.44 -4.11
CA ASP A 89 22.50 -6.49 -4.97
C ASP A 89 21.29 -7.22 -5.59
N ASP A 90 21.08 -7.04 -6.89
CA ASP A 90 20.24 -7.82 -7.81
C ASP A 90 18.98 -8.49 -7.20
N GLY A 91 17.94 -7.72 -6.87
CA GLY A 91 16.63 -8.31 -6.56
C GLY A 91 15.68 -7.48 -5.70
N VAL A 92 14.48 -8.04 -5.49
CA VAL A 92 13.46 -7.44 -4.62
C VAL A 92 13.91 -7.58 -3.16
N PRO A 93 14.10 -6.47 -2.42
CA PRO A 93 14.61 -6.56 -1.05
C PRO A 93 13.57 -7.23 -0.13
N PRO A 94 13.97 -8.15 0.77
CA PRO A 94 13.06 -8.78 1.72
C PRO A 94 12.27 -7.80 2.60
N GLY A 95 12.85 -6.63 2.88
CA GLY A 95 12.20 -5.55 3.62
C GLY A 95 10.93 -5.02 2.95
N LEU A 96 10.87 -5.03 1.62
CA LEU A 96 9.70 -4.59 0.85
C LEU A 96 8.52 -5.54 1.03
N ILE A 97 8.76 -6.86 0.94
CA ILE A 97 7.73 -7.88 1.19
C ILE A 97 7.15 -7.73 2.61
N GLU A 98 8.02 -7.42 3.58
CA GLU A 98 7.61 -7.27 4.98
C GLU A 98 6.83 -5.96 5.22
N GLU A 99 7.11 -4.87 4.48
CA GLU A 99 6.24 -3.69 4.46
C GLU A 99 4.84 -4.02 3.91
N GLU A 100 4.75 -4.78 2.83
CA GLU A 100 3.44 -5.13 2.26
C GLU A 100 2.63 -6.05 3.15
N ARG A 101 3.29 -6.95 3.89
CA ARG A 101 2.61 -7.73 4.93
C ARG A 101 2.04 -6.82 6.02
N ARG A 102 2.76 -5.77 6.43
CA ARG A 102 2.21 -4.77 7.37
C ARG A 102 0.98 -4.07 6.81
N ASN A 103 0.96 -3.75 5.53
CA ASN A 103 -0.23 -3.18 4.88
C ASN A 103 -1.41 -4.17 4.90
N VAL A 104 -1.19 -5.45 4.58
CA VAL A 104 -2.20 -6.52 4.71
C VAL A 104 -2.74 -6.62 6.15
N GLU A 105 -1.89 -6.50 7.17
CA GLU A 105 -2.34 -6.54 8.57
C GLU A 105 -3.23 -5.35 8.94
N LYS A 106 -3.04 -4.18 8.32
CA LYS A 106 -3.96 -3.05 8.51
C LYS A 106 -5.35 -3.35 7.95
N PHE A 107 -5.45 -4.02 6.79
CA PHE A 107 -6.74 -4.48 6.25
C PHE A 107 -7.38 -5.52 7.16
N ASN A 108 -6.61 -6.49 7.65
CA ASN A 108 -7.10 -7.51 8.59
C ASN A 108 -7.63 -6.88 9.88
N ALA A 109 -6.91 -5.90 10.43
CA ALA A 109 -7.34 -5.17 11.61
C ALA A 109 -8.65 -4.41 11.36
N ALA A 110 -8.74 -3.66 10.25
CA ALA A 110 -9.96 -2.94 9.90
C ALA A 110 -11.17 -3.89 9.75
N LEU A 111 -11.04 -4.96 8.97
CA LEU A 111 -12.09 -5.94 8.71
C LEU A 111 -12.51 -6.73 9.97
N LYS A 112 -11.64 -6.80 10.99
CA LYS A 112 -11.93 -7.49 12.25
C LYS A 112 -12.56 -6.57 13.30
N ILE A 113 -12.10 -5.33 13.38
CA ILE A 113 -12.44 -4.39 14.46
C ILE A 113 -13.69 -3.60 14.11
N ALA A 114 -13.79 -3.11 12.88
CA ALA A 114 -14.88 -2.25 12.45
C ALA A 114 -15.99 -3.03 11.74
N THR A 115 -17.21 -2.50 11.78
CA THR A 115 -18.34 -3.01 10.99
C THR A 115 -18.54 -2.16 9.76
N PHE A 116 -18.33 -2.74 8.57
CA PHE A 116 -18.54 -2.06 7.30
C PHE A 116 -19.89 -2.45 6.67
N PRO A 117 -20.54 -1.53 5.93
CA PRO A 117 -21.55 -1.91 4.95
C PRO A 117 -20.99 -2.98 3.98
N ILE A 118 -21.80 -3.98 3.62
CA ILE A 118 -21.40 -5.12 2.77
C ILE A 118 -20.59 -4.71 1.52
N PRO A 119 -20.97 -3.67 0.74
CA PRO A 119 -20.18 -3.28 -0.42
C PRO A 119 -18.77 -2.80 -0.09
N ILE A 120 -18.58 -2.17 1.08
CA ILE A 120 -17.29 -1.65 1.53
C ILE A 120 -16.44 -2.79 2.09
N GLU A 121 -17.05 -3.72 2.84
CA GLU A 121 -16.35 -4.92 3.31
C GLU A 121 -15.83 -5.76 2.14
N ALA A 122 -16.65 -5.93 1.09
CA ALA A 122 -16.26 -6.63 -0.13
C ALA A 122 -15.12 -5.91 -0.87
N LEU A 123 -15.15 -4.58 -0.95
CA LEU A 123 -14.08 -3.77 -1.52
C LEU A 123 -12.76 -3.97 -0.77
N LEU A 124 -12.77 -3.80 0.55
CA LEU A 124 -11.56 -3.94 1.38
C LEU A 124 -11.00 -5.36 1.34
N THR A 125 -11.87 -6.36 1.31
CA THR A 125 -11.50 -7.76 1.11
C THR A 125 -10.79 -7.95 -0.23
N ALA A 126 -11.35 -7.42 -1.33
CA ALA A 126 -10.74 -7.51 -2.65
C ALA A 126 -9.40 -6.77 -2.75
N GLN A 127 -9.24 -5.63 -2.07
CA GLN A 127 -7.96 -4.91 -1.99
C GLN A 127 -6.89 -5.72 -1.25
N ARG A 128 -7.22 -6.23 -0.06
CA ARG A 128 -6.34 -7.11 0.71
C ARG A 128 -5.91 -8.32 -0.10
N ASP A 129 -6.85 -8.98 -0.77
CA ASP A 129 -6.58 -10.21 -1.53
C ASP A 129 -5.69 -9.92 -2.75
N ARG A 130 -5.88 -8.79 -3.44
CA ARG A 130 -4.96 -8.32 -4.50
C ARG A 130 -3.54 -8.12 -3.96
N LEU A 131 -3.42 -7.48 -2.79
CA LEU A 131 -2.11 -7.24 -2.19
C LEU A 131 -1.43 -8.54 -1.76
N GLN A 132 -2.17 -9.49 -1.19
CA GLN A 132 -1.65 -10.83 -0.85
C GLN A 132 -1.18 -11.61 -2.09
N GLN A 133 -1.93 -11.53 -3.19
CA GLN A 133 -1.51 -12.14 -4.47
C GLN A 133 -0.19 -11.53 -4.96
N LYS A 134 -0.07 -10.20 -4.92
CA LYS A 134 1.15 -9.52 -5.33
C LYS A 134 2.34 -9.86 -4.43
N ILE A 135 2.15 -9.97 -3.12
CA ILE A 135 3.18 -10.46 -2.18
C ILE A 135 3.67 -11.86 -2.59
N ALA A 136 2.77 -12.79 -2.88
CA ALA A 136 3.14 -14.15 -3.29
C ALA A 136 3.92 -14.18 -4.62
N GLU A 137 3.59 -13.29 -5.56
CA GLU A 137 4.36 -13.09 -6.80
C GLU A 137 5.79 -12.61 -6.50
N LEU A 138 5.95 -11.65 -5.58
CA LEU A 138 7.25 -11.12 -5.19
C LEU A 138 8.12 -12.17 -4.50
N GLU A 139 7.54 -12.94 -3.57
CA GLU A 139 8.23 -14.05 -2.89
C GLU A 139 8.73 -15.11 -3.87
N THR A 140 7.94 -15.41 -4.90
CA THR A 140 8.32 -16.35 -5.97
C THR A 140 9.50 -15.80 -6.77
N ARG A 141 9.50 -14.49 -7.09
CA ARG A 141 10.61 -13.84 -7.80
C ARG A 141 11.92 -13.85 -6.99
N VAL A 142 11.85 -13.56 -5.70
CA VAL A 142 13.02 -13.61 -4.79
C VAL A 142 13.58 -15.04 -4.70
N SER A 143 12.70 -16.03 -4.59
CA SER A 143 13.12 -17.43 -4.54
C SER A 143 13.79 -17.88 -5.85
N ALA A 144 13.29 -17.41 -6.99
CA ALA A 144 13.89 -17.70 -8.30
C ALA A 144 15.26 -17.05 -8.49
N SER A 145 15.49 -15.83 -8.00
CA SER A 145 16.79 -15.14 -8.12
C SER A 145 17.88 -15.74 -7.23
N LEU A 146 17.52 -16.34 -6.09
CA LEU A 146 18.48 -17.06 -5.22
C LEU A 146 19.00 -18.38 -5.82
N HIS A 147 18.35 -18.90 -6.87
CA HIS A 147 18.68 -20.17 -7.51
C HIS A 147 19.17 -20.04 -8.97
N ALA A 148 19.25 -18.81 -9.50
CA ALA A 148 19.71 -18.50 -10.84
C ALA A 148 21.22 -18.20 -10.87
#